data_AF-A0A7D4ZI60-F1
#
_entry.id   AF-A0A7D4ZI60-F1
#
_cell.length_a   1.000
_cell.length_b   1.000
_cell.length_c   1.000
_cell.angle_alpha   90.00
_cell.angle_beta   90.00
_cell.angle_gamma   90.00
#
_symmetry.space_group_name_H-M   'P 1'
#
loop_
_entity.id
_entity.type
_entity.pdbx_description
1 polymer ?
#
loop_
_entity_poly.entity_id
_entity_poly.type
_entity_poly.pdbx_seq_one_letter_code
_entity_poly.pdbx_strand_id
1 'polypeptide(L)'
;MNSLLMLFLFVPILVAILLLLNYFLASATPSPDSAKNQPYECGFSPDNVPTNNLFSIHHFATALCFLVFDLEITAFLPFSVSMFEVSLFGTSFALLFFIILTLGFVLEISQSVIRLTDLTRA
;
A
#
# COMPACT_ATOMS: atom_id res chain seq x y z
N MET A 1 11.88 -30.86 -2.34
CA MET A 1 10.91 -29.75 -2.40
C MET A 1 11.64 -28.53 -2.93
N ASN A 2 11.05 -27.83 -3.91
CA ASN A 2 11.62 -26.58 -4.44
C ASN A 2 11.79 -25.57 -3.28
N SER A 3 12.89 -24.83 -3.23
CA SER A 3 13.16 -23.85 -2.16
C SER A 3 12.03 -22.81 -2.05
N LEU A 4 11.44 -22.46 -3.20
CA LEU A 4 10.29 -21.56 -3.30
C LEU A 4 9.04 -22.15 -2.64
N LEU A 5 8.76 -23.44 -2.87
CA LEU A 5 7.63 -24.14 -2.24
C LEU A 5 7.83 -24.26 -0.72
N MET A 6 9.07 -24.44 -0.26
CA MET A 6 9.40 -24.40 1.17
C MET A 6 9.06 -23.03 1.77
N LEU A 7 9.39 -21.93 1.12
CA LEU A 7 9.10 -20.59 1.63
C LEU A 7 7.60 -20.32 1.75
N PHE A 8 6.82 -20.65 0.71
CA PHE A 8 5.37 -20.45 0.71
C PHE A 8 4.64 -21.24 1.80
N LEU A 9 5.15 -22.41 2.18
CA LEU A 9 4.56 -23.21 3.26
C LEU A 9 5.10 -22.79 4.63
N PHE A 10 6.39 -22.53 4.75
CA PHE A 10 7.04 -22.25 6.02
C PHE A 10 6.56 -20.95 6.67
N VAL A 11 6.47 -19.85 5.91
CA VAL A 11 6.12 -18.53 6.43
C VAL A 11 4.75 -18.50 7.12
N PRO A 12 3.64 -18.92 6.49
CA PRO A 12 2.33 -18.88 7.15
C PRO A 12 2.25 -19.85 8.34
N ILE A 13 2.90 -21.02 8.24
CA ILE A 13 2.94 -21.99 9.35
C ILE A 13 3.69 -21.42 10.55
N LEU A 14 4.83 -20.78 10.32
CA LEU A 14 5.61 -20.13 11.38
C LEU A 14 4.79 -19.03 12.07
N VAL A 15 4.11 -18.17 11.31
CA VAL A 15 3.26 -17.11 11.86
C VAL A 15 2.13 -17.72 12.70
N ALA A 16 1.48 -18.79 12.23
CA ALA A 16 0.43 -19.48 12.98
C ALA A 16 0.97 -20.09 14.29
N ILE A 17 2.13 -20.73 14.25
CA ILE A 17 2.79 -21.29 15.45
C ILE A 17 3.13 -20.19 16.45
N LEU A 18 3.70 -19.07 16.00
CA LEU A 18 4.07 -17.94 16.87
C LEU A 18 2.83 -17.30 17.51
N LEU A 19 1.73 -17.15 16.77
CA LEU A 19 0.47 -16.65 17.30
C LEU A 19 -0.12 -17.62 18.34
N LEU A 20 -0.10 -18.91 18.06
CA LEU A 20 -0.60 -19.95 18.96
C LEU A 20 0.25 -20.02 20.24
N LEU A 21 1.58 -19.95 20.11
CA LEU A 21 2.49 -19.85 21.25
C LEU A 21 2.21 -18.60 22.06
N ASN A 22 2.01 -17.44 21.42
CA ASN A 22 1.63 -16.21 22.14
C ASN A 22 0.34 -16.40 22.92
N TYR A 23 -0.69 -17.00 22.32
CA TYR A 23 -1.96 -17.27 23.00
C TYR A 23 -1.81 -18.18 24.23
N PHE A 24 -1.01 -19.25 24.13
CA PHE A 24 -0.81 -20.19 25.25
C PHE A 24 0.18 -19.71 26.32
N LEU A 25 1.21 -18.95 25.94
CA LEU A 25 2.24 -18.46 26.87
C LEU A 25 1.87 -17.10 27.48
N ALA A 26 1.03 -16.31 26.83
CA ALA A 26 0.59 -15.05 27.40
C ALA A 26 -0.15 -15.33 28.71
N SER A 27 0.33 -14.74 29.81
CA SER A 27 -0.43 -14.70 31.07
C SER A 27 -1.59 -13.71 30.92
N ALA A 28 -2.53 -14.01 30.03
CA ALA A 28 -3.74 -13.23 29.91
C ALA A 28 -4.54 -13.45 31.19
N THR A 29 -4.78 -12.37 31.94
CA THR A 29 -5.81 -12.38 32.97
C THR A 29 -7.13 -12.76 32.28
N PRO A 30 -7.85 -13.80 32.75
CA PRO A 30 -9.08 -14.28 32.10
C PRO A 30 -10.18 -13.21 31.96
N SER A 31 -10.09 -12.14 32.76
CA SER A 31 -10.95 -10.97 32.73
C SER A 31 -10.10 -9.69 32.66
N PRO A 32 -9.66 -9.26 31.46
CA PRO A 32 -9.08 -7.93 31.32
C PRO A 32 -10.13 -6.86 31.68
N ASP A 33 -9.73 -5.84 32.45
CA ASP A 33 -10.61 -4.71 32.74
C ASP A 33 -11.13 -4.08 31.45
N SER A 34 -12.38 -3.59 31.46
CA SER A 34 -13.00 -2.97 30.29
C SER A 34 -12.15 -1.83 29.72
N ALA A 35 -11.49 -1.06 30.59
CA ALA A 35 -10.57 0.01 30.21
C ALA A 35 -9.33 -0.48 29.44
N LYS A 36 -8.86 -1.71 29.67
CA LYS A 36 -7.72 -2.29 28.95
C LYS A 36 -8.08 -2.69 27.51
N ASN A 37 -9.36 -3.02 27.28
CA ASN A 37 -9.87 -3.40 25.97
C ASN A 37 -10.43 -2.22 25.16
N GLN A 38 -10.43 -1.01 25.73
CA GLN A 38 -10.88 0.20 25.04
C GLN A 38 -9.73 0.84 24.23
N PRO A 39 -10.02 1.47 23.08
CA PRO A 39 -9.05 2.28 22.34
C PRO A 39 -8.48 3.39 23.23
N TYR A 40 -7.19 3.67 23.06
CA TYR A 40 -6.52 4.74 23.80
C TYR A 40 -6.86 6.12 23.20
N GLU A 41 -7.56 6.94 23.97
CA GLU A 41 -7.95 8.32 23.60
C GLU A 41 -7.51 9.32 24.68
N CYS A 42 -6.28 9.21 25.18
CA CYS A 42 -5.72 10.12 26.20
C CYS A 42 -6.58 10.28 27.48
N GLY A 43 -7.39 9.28 27.83
CA GLY A 43 -8.28 9.29 29.00
C GLY A 43 -9.72 9.77 28.72
N PHE A 44 -10.06 10.09 27.47
CA PHE A 44 -11.44 10.32 27.05
C PHE A 44 -12.14 9.00 26.75
N SER A 45 -13.43 8.90 27.10
CA SER A 45 -14.24 7.73 26.77
C SER A 45 -14.51 7.70 25.25
N PRO A 46 -14.22 6.58 24.56
CA PRO A 46 -14.39 6.47 23.10
C PRO A 46 -15.84 6.65 22.66
N ASP A 47 -16.81 6.47 23.56
CA ASP A 47 -18.25 6.66 23.31
C ASP A 47 -18.61 8.11 22.93
N ASN A 48 -17.77 9.08 23.28
CA ASN A 48 -18.00 10.50 23.00
C ASN A 48 -17.46 10.94 21.62
N VAL A 49 -16.66 10.11 20.94
CA VAL A 49 -16.09 10.42 19.63
C VAL A 49 -16.67 9.45 18.60
N PRO A 50 -17.39 9.94 17.58
CA PRO A 50 -17.88 9.08 16.51
C PRO A 50 -16.69 8.41 15.80
N THR A 51 -16.58 7.09 15.91
CA THR A 51 -15.50 6.29 15.27
C THR A 51 -15.59 6.34 13.74
N ASN A 52 -16.74 6.78 13.22
CA ASN A 52 -17.08 6.95 11.81
C ASN A 52 -17.00 8.41 11.34
N ASN A 53 -16.24 9.27 12.03
CA ASN A 53 -16.05 10.64 11.56
C ASN A 53 -15.32 10.66 10.21
N LEU A 54 -15.79 11.50 9.29
CA LEU A 54 -15.14 11.66 7.99
C LEU A 54 -13.82 12.42 8.21
N PHE A 55 -12.72 11.83 7.77
CA PHE A 55 -11.42 12.50 7.75
C PHE A 55 -11.02 12.84 6.32
N SER A 56 -10.39 13.99 6.14
CA SER A 56 -9.86 14.42 4.85
C SER A 56 -8.57 13.65 4.52
N ILE A 57 -8.57 12.93 3.39
CA ILE A 57 -7.35 12.35 2.83
C ILE A 57 -6.69 13.40 1.95
N HIS A 58 -5.66 14.07 2.48
CA HIS A 58 -5.00 15.18 1.79
C HIS A 58 -4.27 14.77 0.50
N HIS A 59 -3.80 13.52 0.42
CA HIS A 59 -3.03 12.99 -0.72
C HIS A 59 -3.82 11.97 -1.56
N PHE A 60 -5.14 12.13 -1.66
CA PHE A 60 -5.97 11.24 -2.47
C PHE A 60 -5.56 11.22 -3.96
N ALA A 61 -5.21 12.38 -4.51
CA ALA A 61 -4.75 12.49 -5.90
C ALA A 61 -3.48 11.66 -6.16
N THR A 62 -2.54 11.63 -5.21
CA THR A 62 -1.33 10.79 -5.29
C THR A 62 -1.68 9.30 -5.32
N ALA A 63 -2.68 8.85 -4.54
CA ALA A 63 -3.13 7.46 -4.56
C ALA A 63 -3.77 7.08 -5.91
N LEU A 64 -4.52 8.00 -6.52
CA LEU A 64 -5.10 7.79 -7.85
C LEU A 64 -4.02 7.72 -8.93
N CYS A 65 -3.02 8.61 -8.88
CA CYS A 65 -1.87 8.58 -9.78
C CYS A 65 -1.06 7.28 -9.65
N PHE A 66 -0.83 6.81 -8.43
CA PHE A 66 -0.19 5.52 -8.17
C PHE A 66 -0.93 4.36 -8.86
N LEU A 67 -2.26 4.33 -8.78
CA LEU A 67 -3.07 3.28 -9.41
C LEU A 67 -2.92 3.27 -10.93
N VAL A 68 -2.95 4.44 -11.57
CA VAL A 68 -2.77 4.56 -13.03
C VAL A 68 -1.35 4.15 -13.43
N PHE A 69 -0.34 4.64 -12.71
CA PHE A 69 1.06 4.35 -13.00
C PHE A 69 1.40 2.86 -12.83
N ASP A 70 0.82 2.18 -11.84
CA ASP A 70 0.98 0.73 -11.64
C ASP A 70 0.39 -0.09 -12.80
N LEU A 71 -0.76 0.33 -13.33
CA LEU A 71 -1.34 -0.26 -14.54
C LEU A 71 -0.46 -0.03 -15.78
N GLU A 72 0.15 1.14 -15.89
CA GLU A 72 1.02 1.47 -17.01
C GLU A 72 2.35 0.69 -16.97
N ILE A 73 2.95 0.48 -15.80
CA ILE A 73 4.12 -0.40 -15.64
C ILE A 73 3.74 -1.84 -16.01
N THR A 74 2.59 -2.32 -15.56
CA THR A 74 2.10 -3.66 -15.89
C THR A 74 1.88 -3.79 -17.41
N ALA A 75 1.37 -2.74 -18.07
CA ALA A 75 1.23 -2.69 -19.53
C ALA A 75 2.57 -2.65 -20.27
N PHE A 76 3.63 -2.12 -19.64
CA PHE A 76 4.98 -2.10 -20.21
C PHE A 76 5.73 -3.44 -20.04
N LEU A 77 5.30 -4.30 -19.11
CA LEU A 77 5.97 -5.56 -18.79
C LEU A 77 6.10 -6.53 -19.99
N PRO A 78 5.07 -6.75 -20.84
CA PRO A 78 5.20 -7.61 -22.01
C PRO A 78 6.33 -7.16 -22.95
N PHE A 79 6.46 -5.86 -23.18
CA PHE A 79 7.54 -5.31 -23.99
C PHE A 79 8.91 -5.60 -23.37
N SER A 80 9.06 -5.46 -22.05
CA SER A 80 10.29 -5.81 -21.31
C SER A 80 10.70 -7.27 -21.51
N VAL A 81 9.74 -8.19 -21.50
CA VAL A 81 10.00 -9.63 -21.68
C VAL A 81 10.35 -9.96 -23.14
N SER A 82 9.73 -9.30 -24.12
CA SER A 82 9.92 -9.60 -25.56
C SER A 82 10.85 -8.63 -26.29
N MET A 83 11.67 -7.84 -25.58
CA MET A 83 12.51 -6.77 -26.16
C MET A 83 13.32 -7.21 -27.39
N PHE A 84 13.83 -8.44 -27.39
CA PHE A 84 14.69 -8.98 -28.45
C PHE A 84 13.91 -9.58 -29.64
N GLU A 85 12.61 -9.80 -29.50
CA GLU A 85 11.74 -10.40 -30.53
C GLU A 85 10.90 -9.35 -31.25
N VAL A 86 10.82 -8.14 -30.70
CA VAL A 86 10.01 -7.04 -31.23
C VAL A 86 10.76 -6.29 -32.33
N SER A 87 10.06 -5.97 -33.42
CA SER A 87 10.60 -5.17 -34.51
C SER A 87 10.82 -3.71 -34.10
N LEU A 88 11.62 -2.96 -34.88
CA LEU A 88 11.84 -1.52 -34.69
C LEU A 88 10.53 -0.71 -34.58
N PHE A 89 9.46 -1.19 -35.22
CA PHE A 89 8.13 -0.61 -35.12
C PHE A 89 7.57 -0.74 -33.69
N GLY A 90 7.60 -1.94 -33.10
CA GLY A 90 7.11 -2.14 -31.73
C GLY A 90 7.98 -1.44 -30.67
N THR A 91 9.30 -1.37 -30.89
CA THR A 91 10.19 -0.55 -30.04
C THR A 91 9.83 0.93 -30.08
N SER A 92 9.46 1.46 -31.25
CA SER A 92 9.01 2.85 -31.40
C SER A 92 7.72 3.12 -30.62
N PHE A 93 6.77 2.18 -30.60
CA PHE A 93 5.55 2.31 -29.79
C PHE A 93 5.83 2.28 -28.29
N ALA A 94 6.72 1.39 -27.85
CA ALA A 94 7.09 1.34 -26.46
C ALA A 94 7.85 2.60 -26.00
N LEU A 95 8.69 3.18 -26.87
CA LEU A 95 9.33 4.47 -26.62
C LEU A 95 8.31 5.61 -26.52
N LEU A 96 7.34 5.66 -27.43
CA LEU A 96 6.24 6.63 -27.39
C LEU A 96 5.43 6.49 -26.09
N PHE A 97 5.10 5.27 -25.70
CA PHE A 97 4.41 4.98 -24.45
C PHE A 97 5.22 5.47 -23.23
N PHE A 98 6.53 5.22 -23.21
CA PHE A 98 7.41 5.71 -22.15
C PHE A 98 7.49 7.25 -22.09
N ILE A 99 7.47 7.93 -23.24
CA ILE A 99 7.41 9.40 -23.29
C ILE A 99 6.08 9.89 -22.67
N ILE A 100 4.96 9.24 -22.96
CA ILE A 100 3.66 9.60 -22.37
C ILE A 100 3.70 9.41 -20.84
N LEU A 101 4.29 8.31 -20.35
CA LEU A 101 4.48 8.07 -18.92
C LEU A 101 5.25 9.21 -18.24
N THR A 102 6.40 9.56 -18.80
CA THR A 102 7.24 10.63 -18.23
C THR A 102 6.55 11.98 -18.26
N LEU A 103 5.76 12.29 -19.30
CA LEU A 103 4.95 13.50 -19.36
C LEU A 103 3.87 13.53 -18.27
N GLY A 104 3.16 12.42 -18.06
CA GLY A 104 2.18 12.31 -16.97
C GLY A 104 2.80 12.60 -15.60
N PHE A 105 3.97 12.02 -15.35
CA PHE A 105 4.71 12.25 -14.11
C PHE A 105 5.20 13.69 -13.94
N VAL A 106 5.70 14.32 -15.01
CA VAL A 106 6.12 15.73 -14.98
C VAL A 106 4.93 16.65 -14.67
N LEU A 107 3.75 16.37 -15.21
CA LEU A 107 2.53 17.14 -14.90
C LEU A 107 2.13 17.01 -13.43
N GLU A 108 2.23 15.82 -12.85
CA GLU A 108 1.94 15.58 -11.43
C GLU A 108 2.84 16.44 -10.52
N ILE A 109 4.15 16.45 -10.81
CA ILE A 109 5.12 17.28 -10.07
C ILE A 109 4.79 18.77 -10.24
N SER A 110 4.48 19.20 -11.48
CA SER A 110 4.14 20.60 -11.75
C SER A 110 2.89 21.05 -11.01
N GLN A 111 1.91 20.16 -10.80
CA GLN A 111 0.68 20.46 -10.06
C GLN A 111 0.89 20.43 -8.53
N SER A 112 2.11 20.14 -8.06
CA SER A 112 2.43 20.03 -6.63
C SER A 112 1.52 19.03 -5.89
N VAL A 113 1.00 18.02 -6.60
CA VAL A 113 0.14 16.96 -6.00
C VAL A 113 0.87 16.22 -4.89
N ILE A 114 2.20 16.13 -4.99
CA ILE A 114 3.09 15.47 -4.04
C ILE A 114 3.47 16.38 -2.87
N ARG A 115 3.16 17.69 -2.92
CA ARG A 115 3.49 18.61 -1.84
C ARG A 115 2.65 18.27 -0.61
N LEU A 116 3.30 18.19 0.55
CA LEU A 116 2.59 18.13 1.83
C LEU A 116 1.94 19.49 2.06
N THR A 117 0.61 19.54 1.97
CA THR A 117 -0.15 20.75 2.33
C THR A 117 -0.14 20.91 3.84
N ASP A 118 0.32 22.05 4.33
CA ASP A 118 0.30 22.36 5.76
C ASP A 118 -1.16 22.44 6.27
N LEU A 119 -1.46 21.66 7.30
CA LEU A 119 -2.78 21.56 7.94
C LEU A 119 -3.23 22.85 8.66
N THR A 120 -2.46 23.92 8.60
CA THR A 120 -2.70 25.18 9.31
C THR A 120 -3.61 26.16 8.55
N ARG A 121 -4.05 25.81 7.33
CA ARG A 121 -4.89 26.66 6.45
C ARG A 121 -6.27 26.09 6.10
N ALA A 122 -6.74 25.07 6.81
CA ALA A 122 -8.10 24.55 6.68
C ALA A 122 -8.98 25.08 7.82
#